data_AF-A0A947QPU5-F1
#
_entry.id   AF-A0A947QPU5-F1
#
_cell.length_a   1.000
_cell.length_b   1.000
_cell.length_c   1.000
_cell.angle_alpha   90.00
_cell.angle_beta   90.00
_cell.angle_gamma   90.00
#
_symmetry.space_group_name_H-M   'P 1'
#
loop_
_entity.id
_entity.type
_entity.pdbx_description
1 polymer ?
#
loop_
_entity_poly.entity_id
_entity_poly.type
_entity_poly.pdbx_seq_one_letter_code
_entity_poly.pdbx_strand_id
1 'polypeptide(L)' 'MDKKLQCPECKNDITLEKEFSDGDVIECSFCGIELEVVGKNEDGTLRVEIIEEEK' A
#
# COMPACT_ATOMS: atom_id res chain seq x y z
N MET A 1 -3.61 7.69 14.88
CA MET A 1 -3.19 6.27 14.86
C MET A 1 -2.67 6.02 13.47
N ASP A 2 -1.37 6.19 13.28
CA ASP A 2 -0.69 6.05 12.01
C ASP A 2 -0.70 4.58 11.61
N LYS A 3 -1.37 4.23 10.52
CA LYS A 3 -1.36 2.85 9.99
C LYS A 3 -0.09 2.69 9.16
N LYS A 4 0.60 1.56 9.33
CA LYS A 4 1.82 1.23 8.58
C LYS A 4 1.53 0.05 7.66
N LEU A 5 2.03 0.14 6.45
CA LEU A 5 1.99 -0.92 5.45
C LEU A 5 3.42 -1.25 5.07
N GLN A 6 3.81 -2.52 5.09
CA GLN A 6 5.13 -2.90 4.62
C GLN A 6 5.11 -3.06 3.10
N CYS A 7 6.01 -2.36 2.40
CA CYS A 7 6.15 -2.51 0.96
C CYS A 7 6.63 -3.94 0.61
N PRO A 8 5.92 -4.68 -0.26
CA PRO A 8 6.31 -6.04 -0.63
C PRO A 8 7.65 -6.09 -1.40
N GLU A 9 8.00 -5.02 -2.11
CA GLU A 9 9.23 -4.94 -2.91
C GLU A 9 10.47 -4.59 -2.07
N CYS A 10 10.47 -3.41 -1.47
CA CYS A 10 11.66 -2.89 -0.78
C CYS A 10 11.67 -3.19 0.73
N LYS A 11 10.59 -3.80 1.27
CA LYS A 11 10.42 -4.13 2.69
C LYS A 11 10.46 -2.93 3.66
N ASN A 12 10.37 -1.71 3.14
CA ASN A 12 10.25 -0.51 3.97
C ASN A 12 8.81 -0.30 4.45
N ASP A 13 8.66 0.33 5.62
CA ASP A 13 7.38 0.75 6.16
C ASP A 13 6.87 2.01 5.46
N ILE A 14 5.74 1.89 4.76
CA ILE A 14 4.97 2.99 4.20
C ILE A 14 4.04 3.51 5.29
N THR A 15 4.14 4.82 5.56
CA THR A 15 3.24 5.50 6.50
C THR A 15 1.99 5.94 5.76
N LEU A 16 0.83 5.48 6.21
CA LEU A 16 -0.46 5.83 5.63
C LEU A 16 -1.01 7.07 6.34
N GLU A 17 -0.92 8.23 5.67
CA GLU A 17 -1.38 9.52 6.22
C GLU A 17 -2.92 9.62 6.28
N LYS A 18 -3.63 8.82 5.50
CA LYS A 18 -5.09 8.75 5.43
C LYS A 18 -5.58 7.30 5.48
N GLU A 19 -6.87 7.12 5.68
CA GLU A 19 -7.49 5.81 5.41
C GLU A 19 -7.60 5.60 3.91
N PHE A 20 -7.23 4.38 3.48
CA PHE A 20 -7.35 3.93 2.11
C PHE A 20 -8.47 2.89 2.03
N SER A 21 -9.18 2.90 0.92
CA SER A 21 -10.27 1.99 0.57
C SER A 21 -9.85 1.10 -0.59
N ASP A 22 -10.66 0.08 -0.86
CA ASP A 22 -10.51 -0.77 -2.04
C ASP A 22 -10.48 0.07 -3.33
N GLY A 23 -9.50 -0.18 -4.20
CA GLY A 23 -9.22 0.56 -5.42
C GLY A 23 -8.40 1.85 -5.25
N ASP A 24 -7.99 2.23 -4.04
CA ASP A 24 -7.04 3.33 -3.86
C ASP A 24 -5.61 2.90 -4.23
N VAL A 25 -4.83 3.84 -4.77
CA VAL A 25 -3.41 3.65 -5.09
C VAL A 25 -2.52 4.31 -4.05
N ILE A 26 -1.49 3.58 -3.62
CA ILE A 26 -0.45 3.99 -2.67
C ILE A 26 0.90 3.94 -3.38
N GLU A 27 1.57 5.08 -3.50
CA GLU A 27 2.94 5.13 -3.97
C GLU A 27 3.91 4.89 -2.80
N CYS A 28 4.85 3.96 -2.97
CA CYS A 28 5.90 3.75 -2.00
C CYS A 28 6.96 4.87 -2.11
N SER A 29 7.07 5.73 -1.10
CA SER A 29 8.07 6.82 -1.08
C SER A 29 9.54 6.37 -1.04
N PHE A 30 9.81 5.06 -0.91
CA PHE A 30 11.16 4.49 -0.85
C PHE A 30 11.63 3.94 -2.20
N CYS A 31 10.82 3.13 -2.86
CA CYS A 31 11.16 2.51 -4.15
C CYS A 31 10.40 3.11 -5.35
N GLY A 32 9.38 3.92 -5.10
CA GLY A 32 8.56 4.56 -6.14
C GLY A 32 7.57 3.65 -6.83
N ILE A 33 7.30 2.45 -6.28
CA ILE A 33 6.30 1.54 -6.86
C ILE A 33 4.90 1.92 -6.43
N GLU A 34 3.94 1.71 -7.32
CA GLU A 34 2.52 1.89 -7.04
C GLU A 34 1.90 0.57 -6.55
N LEU A 35 1.11 0.69 -5.49
CA LEU A 35 0.44 -0.41 -4.81
C LEU A 35 -1.05 -0.11 -4.80
N GLU A 36 -1.87 -0.96 -5.40
CA GLU A 36 -3.33 -0.85 -5.35
C GLU A 36 -3.86 -1.56 -4.10
N VAL A 37 -4.76 -0.92 -3.37
CA VAL A 37 -5.45 -1.52 -2.25
C VAL A 37 -6.57 -2.42 -2.78
N VAL A 38 -6.41 -3.73 -2.61
CA VAL A 38 -7.39 -4.75 -3.01
C VAL A 38 -8.26 -5.23 -1.84
N GLY A 39 -8.19 -4.52 -0.72
CA GLY A 39 -9.06 -4.71 0.42
C GLY A 39 -8.37 -4.54 1.77
N LYS A 40 -9.03 -5.03 2.82
CA LYS A 40 -8.58 -4.91 4.20
C LYS A 40 -8.90 -6.19 4.97
N ASN A 41 -7.95 -6.68 5.75
CA ASN A 41 -8.15 -7.86 6.61
C ASN A 41 -8.99 -7.49 7.85
N GLU A 42 -9.53 -8.51 8.54
CA GLU A 42 -10.30 -8.33 9.78
C GLU A 42 -9.50 -7.67 10.92
N ASP A 43 -8.18 -7.87 10.94
CA ASP A 43 -7.24 -7.23 11.88
C ASP A 43 -7.01 -5.73 11.58
N GLY A 44 -7.41 -5.27 10.39
CA GLY A 44 -7.29 -3.89 9.96
C GLY A 44 -6.08 -3.59 9.09
N THR A 45 -5.19 -4.55 8.85
CA THR A 45 -4.11 -4.47 7.86
C THR A 45 -4.68 -4.41 6.43
N LEU A 46 -4.21 -3.45 5.63
CA LEU A 46 -4.57 -3.35 4.21
C LEU A 46 -3.92 -4.48 3.40
N ARG A 47 -4.67 -5.00 2.42
CA ARG A 47 -4.13 -5.87 1.37
C ARG A 47 -3.84 -4.99 0.17
N VAL A 48 -2.63 -5.12 -0.34
CA VAL A 48 -2.18 -4.39 -1.52
C VAL A 48 -1.59 -5.33 -2.56
N GLU A 49 -1.74 -4.99 -3.82
CA GLU A 49 -1.09 -5.64 -4.96
C GLU A 49 -0.25 -4.62 -5.73
N ILE A 50 0.83 -5.09 -6.33
CA ILE A 50 1.71 -4.24 -7.15
C ILE A 50 1.02 -4.03 -8.49
N ILE A 51 0.77 -2.78 -8.84
CA ILE A 51 0.34 -2.39 -10.17
C ILE A 51 1.59 -1.96 -10.95
N GLU A 52 2.16 -2.89 -11.71
CA GLU A 52 3.16 -2.54 -12.72
C GLU A 52 2.44 -1.83 -13.87
N GLU A 53 2.70 -0.53 -14.06
CA GLU A 53 2.37 0.13 -15.32
C GLU A 53 3.22 -0.52 -16.43
N GLU A 54 2.67 -1.51 -17.11
CA GLU A 54 3.17 -1.93 -18.41
C GLU A 54 3.01 -0.75 -19.38
N LYS A 55 4.15 -0.11 -19.62
CA LYS A 55 4.42 1.03 -20.50
C LYS A 55 3.71 1.05 -21.85
#